data_AF-A0A399ZWS1-F1
#
_entry.id   AF-A0A399ZWS1-F1
#
_cell.length_a   1.000
_cell.length_b   1.000
_cell.length_c   1.000
_cell.angle_alpha   90.00
_cell.angle_beta   90.00
_cell.angle_gamma   90.00
#
_symmetry.space_group_name_H-M   'P 1'
#
loop_
_entity.id
_entity.type
_entity.pdbx_description
1 polymer ?
#
loop_
_entity_poly.entity_id
_entity_poly.type
_entity_poly.pdbx_seq_one_letter_code
_entity_poly.pdbx_strand_id
1 'polypeptide(L)'
;MVRKIIKENTSDMLQGAIVWTPMLEEDDFAAANQAEEKYSDSRIIHYWDSERRLGGLLSQTLKIKRVIAWDVYLLYPPDHLWQAELPPAPKFWMHQLSGEDETLHLEEDTFTETLKTMLGEVNDK
;
A
#
# COMPACT_ATOMS: atom_id res chain seq x y z
N MET A 1 6.37 -10.35 3.32
CA MET A 1 5.17 -9.60 3.74
C MET A 1 3.90 -9.77 2.90
N VAL A 2 3.55 -8.91 1.91
CA VAL A 2 2.17 -8.79 1.37
C VAL A 2 1.51 -10.12 0.97
N ARG A 3 2.23 -10.98 0.25
CA ARG A 3 1.74 -12.32 -0.14
C ARG A 3 1.31 -13.16 1.06
N LYS A 4 2.10 -13.10 2.15
CA LYS A 4 1.83 -13.82 3.40
C LYS A 4 0.57 -13.26 4.06
N ILE A 5 0.48 -11.94 4.20
CA ILE A 5 -0.69 -11.27 4.78
C ILE A 5 -1.98 -11.67 4.05
N ILE A 6 -1.99 -11.58 2.73
CA ILE A 6 -3.18 -11.90 1.94
C ILE A 6 -3.53 -13.39 2.07
N LYS A 7 -2.55 -14.30 2.06
CA LYS A 7 -2.79 -15.74 2.23
C LYS A 7 -3.28 -16.13 3.63
N GLU A 8 -2.77 -15.48 4.68
CA GLU A 8 -3.10 -15.79 6.07
C GLU A 8 -4.44 -15.19 6.52
N ASN A 9 -4.97 -14.21 5.78
CA ASN A 9 -6.24 -13.56 6.10
C ASN A 9 -7.23 -13.84 4.97
N THR A 10 -8.18 -14.74 5.17
CA THR A 10 -9.19 -15.13 4.16
C THR A 10 -10.47 -14.29 4.21
N SER A 11 -10.48 -13.17 4.94
CA SER A 11 -11.65 -12.30 5.01
C SER A 11 -11.90 -11.62 3.65
N ASP A 12 -13.15 -11.65 3.19
CA ASP A 12 -13.58 -10.94 1.98
C ASP A 12 -13.57 -9.41 2.16
N MET A 13 -13.51 -8.93 3.40
CA MET A 13 -13.35 -7.51 3.73
C MET A 13 -11.93 -7.01 3.43
N LEU A 14 -10.95 -7.91 3.32
CA LEU A 14 -9.60 -7.55 2.93
C LEU A 14 -9.48 -7.52 1.41
N GLN A 15 -9.48 -6.31 0.85
CA GLN A 15 -9.19 -6.05 -0.56
C GLN A 15 -7.85 -5.32 -0.67
N GLY A 16 -7.11 -5.58 -1.74
CA GLY A 16 -5.79 -5.02 -1.99
C GLY A 16 -5.71 -4.28 -3.32
N ALA A 17 -4.92 -3.21 -3.35
CA ALA A 17 -4.47 -2.60 -4.59
C ALA A 17 -2.95 -2.49 -4.55
N ILE A 18 -2.28 -2.93 -5.62
CA ILE A 18 -0.84 -2.74 -5.81
C ILE A 18 -0.66 -1.78 -6.99
N VAL A 19 -0.02 -0.65 -6.73
CA VAL A 19 0.28 0.35 -7.76
C VAL A 19 1.77 0.29 -8.04
N TRP A 20 2.11 -0.25 -9.20
CA TRP A 20 3.46 -0.31 -9.71
C TRP A 20 3.85 1.03 -10.31
N THR A 21 5.00 1.58 -9.92
CA THR A 21 5.48 2.90 -10.35
C THR A 21 6.96 2.80 -10.70
N PRO A 22 7.43 3.43 -11.79
CA PRO A 22 8.83 3.36 -12.16
C PRO A 22 9.70 4.23 -11.26
N MET A 23 10.70 3.66 -10.58
CA MET A 23 11.60 4.38 -9.67
C MET A 23 13.08 4.18 -10.00
N LEU A 24 13.42 3.03 -10.56
CA LEU A 24 14.72 2.67 -11.11
C LEU A 24 14.68 2.61 -12.64
N GLU A 25 15.84 2.58 -13.28
CA GLU A 25 15.97 2.55 -14.75
C GLU A 25 15.30 1.33 -15.38
N GLU A 26 15.33 0.20 -14.68
CA GLU A 26 14.76 -1.08 -15.14
C GLU A 26 13.26 -1.23 -14.82
N ASP A 27 12.67 -0.27 -14.10
CA ASP A 27 11.25 -0.34 -13.77
C ASP A 27 10.41 0.09 -14.98
N ASP A 28 9.86 -0.88 -15.69
CA ASP A 28 8.92 -0.68 -16.78
C ASP A 28 7.64 -1.50 -16.62
N PHE A 29 6.72 -1.33 -17.56
CA PHE A 29 5.44 -2.05 -17.53
C PHE A 29 5.62 -3.58 -17.68
N ALA A 30 6.64 -4.04 -18.42
CA ALA A 30 6.89 -5.46 -18.60
C ALA A 30 7.39 -6.10 -17.29
N ALA A 31 8.31 -5.42 -16.59
CA ALA A 31 8.78 -5.80 -15.27
C ALA A 31 7.64 -5.81 -14.23
N ALA A 32 6.76 -4.79 -14.26
CA ALA A 32 5.57 -4.72 -13.41
C ALA A 32 4.61 -5.90 -13.65
N ASN A 33 4.31 -6.22 -14.91
CA ASN A 33 3.46 -7.37 -15.26
C ASN A 33 4.07 -8.70 -14.81
N GLN A 34 5.39 -8.87 -14.96
CA GLN A 34 6.06 -10.07 -14.49
C GLN A 34 6.06 -10.16 -12.94
N ALA A 35 6.14 -9.03 -12.26
CA ALA A 35 6.05 -8.97 -10.80
C ALA A 35 4.63 -9.27 -10.28
N GLU A 36 3.59 -8.84 -11.00
CA GLU A 36 2.18 -9.09 -10.68
C GLU A 36 1.88 -10.58 -10.48
N GLU A 37 2.46 -11.48 -11.29
CA GLU A 37 2.26 -12.93 -11.14
C GLU A 37 2.61 -13.43 -9.74
N LYS A 38 3.56 -12.77 -9.06
CA LYS A 38 3.90 -13.12 -7.68
C LYS A 38 2.74 -12.80 -6.74
N TYR A 39 1.95 -11.75 -6.98
CA TYR A 39 0.90 -11.31 -6.08
C TYR A 39 -0.50 -11.75 -6.54
N SER A 40 -0.61 -12.77 -7.38
CA SER A 40 -1.89 -13.30 -7.85
C SER A 40 -2.79 -13.76 -6.68
N ASP A 41 -3.88 -13.02 -6.48
CA ASP A 41 -5.00 -13.29 -5.58
C ASP A 41 -6.21 -12.50 -6.11
N SER A 42 -7.42 -13.07 -6.08
CA SER A 42 -8.61 -12.43 -6.65
C SER A 42 -9.04 -11.15 -5.93
N ARG A 43 -8.51 -10.89 -4.74
CA ARG A 43 -8.77 -9.68 -3.95
C ARG A 43 -7.77 -8.56 -4.22
N ILE A 44 -6.72 -8.83 -5.01
CA ILE A 44 -5.71 -7.83 -5.36
C ILE A 44 -5.98 -7.32 -6.77
N ILE A 45 -6.10 -6.00 -6.89
CA ILE A 45 -6.14 -5.31 -8.17
C ILE A 45 -4.79 -4.65 -8.41
N HIS A 46 -4.26 -4.81 -9.62
CA HIS A 46 -2.99 -4.23 -10.02
C HIS A 46 -3.21 -3.00 -10.91
N TYR A 47 -2.41 -1.96 -10.68
CA TYR A 47 -2.38 -0.75 -11.49
C TYR A 47 -0.93 -0.42 -11.88
N TRP A 48 -0.77 0.17 -13.04
CA TRP A 48 0.49 0.75 -13.50
C TRP A 48 0.36 2.28 -13.55
N ASP A 49 1.26 2.97 -12.86
CA ASP A 49 1.35 4.43 -12.83
C ASP A 49 2.68 4.89 -13.45
N SER A 50 2.75 4.89 -14.78
CA SER A 50 3.96 5.31 -15.51
C SER A 50 4.42 6.73 -15.19
N GLU A 51 3.49 7.58 -14.76
CA GLU A 51 3.74 9.00 -14.51
C GLU A 51 3.99 9.32 -13.03
N ARG A 52 3.96 8.30 -12.15
CA ARG A 52 4.21 8.44 -10.70
C ARG A 52 3.23 9.40 -10.03
N ARG A 53 2.04 9.60 -10.61
CA ARG A 53 1.03 10.56 -10.14
C ARG A 53 0.58 10.22 -8.74
N LEU A 54 0.26 8.96 -8.47
CA LEU A 54 -0.19 8.53 -7.16
C LEU A 54 0.93 8.70 -6.12
N GLY A 55 2.16 8.32 -6.46
CA GLY A 55 3.31 8.49 -5.58
C GLY A 55 3.54 9.95 -5.18
N GLY A 56 3.33 10.91 -6.10
CA GLY A 56 3.41 12.34 -5.79
C GLY A 56 2.28 12.84 -4.88
N LEU A 57 1.06 12.33 -5.06
CA LEU A 57 -0.09 12.66 -4.20
C LEU A 57 0.06 12.04 -2.80
N LEU A 58 0.55 10.81 -2.72
CA LEU A 58 0.83 10.11 -1.47
C LEU A 58 2.00 10.76 -0.73
N SER A 59 3.06 11.22 -1.40
CA SER A 59 4.14 11.94 -0.74
C SER A 59 3.60 13.13 0.08
N GLN A 60 2.70 13.92 -0.51
CA GLN A 60 2.06 15.06 0.16
C GLN A 60 1.17 14.60 1.32
N THR A 61 0.36 13.58 1.10
CA THR A 61 -0.60 13.05 2.09
C THR A 61 0.11 12.46 3.31
N LEU A 62 1.19 11.71 3.07
CA LEU A 62 1.99 11.02 4.08
C LEU A 62 3.10 11.89 4.65
N LYS A 63 3.33 13.09 4.09
CA LYS A 63 4.40 14.03 4.45
C LYS A 63 5.80 13.41 4.37
N ILE A 64 6.00 12.54 3.39
CA ILE A 64 7.30 11.96 3.04
C ILE A 64 8.20 13.08 2.48
N LYS A 65 9.49 13.08 2.82
CA LYS A 65 10.43 14.14 2.38
C LYS A 65 10.72 14.06 0.88
N ARG A 66 10.71 12.85 0.32
CA ARG A 66 10.88 12.59 -1.13
C ARG A 66 9.68 13.08 -1.93
N VAL A 67 9.93 13.50 -3.17
CA VAL A 67 8.89 13.97 -4.11
C VAL A 67 7.89 12.88 -4.47
N ILE A 68 8.34 11.62 -4.55
CA ILE A 68 7.51 10.47 -4.91
C ILE A 68 7.57 9.46 -3.76
N ALA A 69 6.41 9.10 -3.23
CA ALA A 69 6.26 7.98 -2.31
C ALA A 69 6.25 6.67 -3.12
N TRP A 70 7.12 5.74 -2.73
CA TRP A 70 7.24 4.39 -3.25
C TRP A 70 7.69 3.48 -2.10
N ASP A 71 7.53 2.17 -2.23
CA ASP A 71 7.73 1.20 -1.11
C ASP A 71 7.00 1.61 0.18
N VAL A 72 5.74 2.05 0.02
CA VAL A 72 4.83 2.39 1.11
C VAL A 72 3.70 1.37 1.21
N TYR A 73 3.27 1.07 2.42
CA TYR A 73 2.22 0.10 2.73
C TYR A 73 1.14 0.79 3.53
N LEU A 74 -0.09 0.79 3.01
CA LEU A 74 -1.19 1.62 3.52
C LEU A 74 -2.37 0.74 3.93
N LEU A 75 -2.96 1.02 5.09
CA LEU A 75 -4.18 0.40 5.57
C LEU A 75 -5.29 1.45 5.70
N TYR A 76 -6.38 1.20 4.98
CA TYR A 76 -7.58 2.03 4.99
C TYR A 76 -8.76 1.25 5.59
N PRO A 77 -9.57 1.85 6.47
CA PRO A 77 -10.86 1.29 6.83
C PRO A 77 -11.85 1.48 5.67
N PRO A 78 -12.95 0.70 5.61
CA PRO A 78 -13.88 0.71 4.48
C PRO A 78 -14.65 2.03 4.29
N ASP A 79 -14.67 2.90 5.30
CA ASP A 79 -15.36 4.21 5.26
C ASP A 79 -14.46 5.35 4.75
N HIS A 80 -13.18 5.10 4.46
CA HIS A 80 -12.26 6.10 3.92
C HIS A 80 -12.39 6.21 2.40
N LEU A 81 -13.26 7.14 1.96
CA LEU A 81 -13.50 7.43 0.56
C LEU A 81 -12.56 8.52 0.05
N TRP A 82 -12.01 8.35 -1.15
CA TRP A 82 -11.25 9.38 -1.84
C TRP A 82 -12.21 10.39 -2.50
N GLN A 83 -12.45 11.51 -1.83
CA GLN A 83 -13.42 12.55 -2.25
C GLN A 83 -12.79 13.93 -2.50
N ALA A 84 -11.48 14.06 -2.28
CA ALA A 84 -10.73 15.29 -2.44
C ALA A 84 -9.61 15.14 -3.48
N GLU A 85 -8.90 16.23 -3.76
CA GLU A 85 -7.76 16.22 -4.69
C GLU A 85 -6.62 15.32 -4.20
N LEU A 86 -6.33 15.36 -2.90
CA LEU A 86 -5.38 14.45 -2.25
C LEU A 86 -6.10 13.17 -1.78
N PRO A 87 -5.42 12.01 -1.81
CA PRO A 87 -5.96 10.79 -1.21
C PRO A 87 -6.18 11.01 0.29
N PRO A 88 -7.16 10.29 0.89
CA PRO A 88 -7.35 10.34 2.33
C PRO A 88 -6.09 9.85 3.03
N ALA A 89 -5.81 10.36 4.23
CA ALA A 89 -4.74 9.78 5.05
C ALA A 89 -5.13 8.34 5.43
N PRO A 90 -4.22 7.36 5.30
CA PRO A 90 -4.50 6.01 5.77
C PRO A 90 -4.63 5.99 7.29
N LYS A 91 -5.42 5.05 7.81
CA LYS A 91 -5.50 4.82 9.27
C LYS A 91 -4.16 4.35 9.82
N PHE A 92 -3.40 3.60 9.01
CA PHE A 92 -2.05 3.16 9.34
C PHE A 92 -1.20 3.03 8.08
N TRP A 93 0.08 3.37 8.18
CA TRP A 93 1.02 3.14 7.08
C TRP A 93 2.46 2.99 7.57
N MET A 94 3.27 2.36 6.73
CA MET A 94 4.71 2.17 6.91
C MET A 94 5.45 2.30 5.57
N HIS A 95 6.78 2.43 5.59
CA HIS A 95 7.60 2.51 4.38
C HIS A 95 8.93 1.73 4.51
N GLN A 96 9.60 1.46 3.37
CA GLN A 96 10.96 0.92 3.35
C GLN A 96 12.03 1.92 2.88
N LEU A 97 11.66 3.20 2.79
CA LEU A 97 12.54 4.27 2.32
C LEU A 97 13.58 4.68 3.38
N SER A 98 14.84 4.74 2.98
CA SER A 98 15.92 5.29 3.82
C SER A 98 15.86 6.81 3.90
N GLY A 99 16.22 7.38 5.06
CA GLY A 99 16.27 8.83 5.29
C GLY A 99 14.92 9.50 5.54
N GLU A 100 13.85 8.70 5.58
CA GLU A 100 12.52 9.11 6.02
C GLU A 100 12.38 8.92 7.54
N ASP A 101 11.17 8.91 8.08
CA ASP A 101 10.94 8.72 9.51
C ASP A 101 11.16 7.25 9.89
N GLU A 102 12.26 6.96 10.59
CA GLU A 102 12.61 5.59 10.99
C GLU A 102 11.57 4.96 11.94
N THR A 103 10.73 5.76 12.61
CA THR A 103 9.62 5.22 13.43
C THR A 103 8.49 4.63 12.59
N LEU A 104 8.44 4.93 11.30
CA LEU A 104 7.48 4.42 10.33
C LEU A 104 8.12 3.40 9.37
N HIS A 105 9.34 2.96 9.64
CA HIS A 105 9.96 1.88 8.87
C HIS A 105 9.13 0.60 8.98
N LEU A 106 9.07 -0.16 7.89
CA LEU A 106 8.24 -1.34 7.81
C LEU A 106 8.68 -2.42 8.81
N GLU A 107 7.77 -2.71 9.74
CA GLU A 107 7.85 -3.86 10.64
C GLU A 107 6.67 -4.81 10.36
N GLU A 108 6.98 -6.00 9.84
CA GLU A 108 5.98 -6.95 9.32
C GLU A 108 4.97 -7.37 10.41
N ASP A 109 5.44 -7.60 11.64
CA ASP A 109 4.57 -8.02 12.76
C ASP A 109 3.60 -6.90 13.15
N THR A 110 4.10 -5.68 13.31
CA THR A 110 3.26 -4.51 13.64
C THR A 110 2.22 -4.22 12.56
N PHE A 111 2.61 -4.29 11.28
CA PHE A 111 1.68 -4.11 10.17
C PHE A 111 0.59 -5.19 10.19
N THR A 112 0.97 -6.45 10.44
CA THR A 112 0.04 -7.60 10.47
C THR A 112 -0.91 -7.52 11.65
N GLU A 113 -0.44 -7.16 12.85
CA GLU A 113 -1.26 -6.99 14.05
C GLU A 113 -2.26 -5.83 13.90
N THR A 114 -1.82 -4.73 13.30
CA THR A 114 -2.68 -3.57 13.02
C THR A 114 -3.80 -3.95 12.05
N LEU A 115 -3.47 -4.68 10.97
CA LEU A 115 -4.47 -5.19 10.04
C LEU A 115 -5.50 -6.10 10.74
N LYS A 116 -5.05 -7.06 11.57
CA LYS A 116 -5.95 -7.96 12.31
C LYS A 116 -6.89 -7.19 13.23
N THR A 117 -6.37 -6.16 13.91
CA THR A 117 -7.17 -5.28 14.76
C THR A 117 -8.24 -4.56 13.94
N MET A 118 -7.86 -3.96 12.81
CA MET A 118 -8.80 -3.30 11.89
C MET A 118 -9.88 -4.23 11.34
N LEU A 119 -9.51 -5.48 10.99
CA LEU A 119 -10.50 -6.47 10.54
C LEU A 119 -11.46 -6.88 11.65
N GLY A 120 -10.99 -6.98 12.90
CA GLY A 120 -11.85 -7.21 14.07
C GLY A 120 -12.88 -6.10 14.28
N GLU A 121 -12.44 -4.83 14.25
CA GLU A 121 -13.31 -3.66 14.38
C GLU A 121 -14.41 -3.58 13.31
N VAL A 122 -14.13 -4.12 12.12
CA VAL A 122 -15.10 -4.15 11.01
C VAL A 122 -16.15 -5.23 11.22
N ASN A 123 -15.77 -6.40 11.75
CA ASN A 123 -16.70 -7.51 11.99
C ASN A 123 -17.68 -7.26 13.15
N ASP A 124 -17.35 -6.32 14.05
CA ASP A 124 -18.17 -5.96 15.21
C ASP A 124 -19.26 -4.90 14.88
N LYS A 125 -19.29 -4.37 13.65
CA LYS A 125 -20.27 -3.39 13.16
C LYS A 125 -21.39 -4.04 12.35
#